data_AF-A0A3C1BGB5-F1
#
_entry.id   AF-A0A3C1BGB5-F1
#
_cell.length_a   1.000
_cell.length_b   1.000
_cell.length_c   1.000
_cell.angle_alpha   90.00
_cell.angle_beta   90.00
_cell.angle_gamma   90.00
#
_symmetry.space_group_name_H-M   'P 1'
#
loop_
_entity.id
_entity.type
_entity.pdbx_description
1 polymer ?
#
loop_
_entity_poly.entity_id
_entity_poly.type
_entity_poly.pdbx_seq_one_letter_code
_entity_poly.pdbx_strand_id
1 'polypeptide(L)' 'MYSEARKIHLIEGVLKVKSDPVLIEIEKILNGYKNTAEKKLSIYDFVGIISNNEANEMKRAIAETCENIDENDWK' A
#
# COMPACT_ATOMS: atom_id res chain seq x y z
N MET A 1 -10.32 22.52 -10.43
CA MET A 1 -9.86 23.94 -10.39
C MET A 1 -8.99 24.29 -9.18
N TYR A 2 -9.35 24.00 -7.92
CA TYR A 2 -8.52 24.41 -6.77
C TYR A 2 -7.15 23.69 -6.68
N SER A 3 -7.08 22.44 -7.13
CA SER A 3 -5.86 21.62 -7.08
C SER A 3 -4.79 22.07 -8.09
N GLU A 4 -5.17 22.55 -9.26
CA GLU A 4 -4.23 23.01 -10.30
C GLU A 4 -3.57 24.32 -9.90
N ALA A 5 -4.35 25.29 -9.40
CA ALA A 5 -3.82 26.54 -8.87
C ALA A 5 -2.86 26.31 -7.68
N ARG A 6 -3.16 25.31 -6.83
CA ARG A 6 -2.28 24.92 -5.71
C ARG A 6 -0.96 24.31 -6.19
N LYS A 7 -0.99 23.48 -7.24
CA LYS A 7 0.23 22.91 -7.85
C LYS A 7 1.14 24.01 -8.41
N ILE A 8 0.56 24.99 -9.10
CA ILE A 8 1.32 26.12 -9.67
C ILE A 8 2.03 26.92 -8.56
N HIS A 9 1.31 27.28 -7.49
CA HIS A 9 1.92 27.99 -6.36
C HIS A 9 3.07 27.21 -5.70
N LEU A 10 2.94 25.88 -5.57
CA LEU A 10 4.00 25.05 -5.01
C LEU A 10 5.24 25.03 -5.92
N ILE A 11 5.06 24.90 -7.23
CA ILE A 11 6.15 24.95 -8.21
C ILE A 11 6.87 26.31 -8.15
N GLU A 12 6.10 27.40 -8.10
CA GLU A 12 6.68 28.75 -7.98
C GLU A 12 7.49 28.92 -6.69
N GLY A 13 7.00 28.38 -5.57
CA GLY A 13 7.71 28.37 -4.29
C GLY A 13 9.05 27.63 -4.40
N VAL A 14 9.07 26.46 -5.01
CA VAL A 14 10.29 25.65 -5.21
C VAL A 14 11.30 26.36 -6.11
N LEU A 15 10.85 26.99 -7.20
CA LEU A 15 11.73 27.73 -8.12
C LEU A 15 12.46 28.90 -7.45
N LYS A 16 11.90 29.45 -6.36
CA LYS A 16 12.50 30.55 -5.59
C LYS A 16 13.53 30.09 -4.55
N VAL A 17 13.59 28.79 -4.24
CA VAL A 17 14.54 28.23 -3.28
C VAL A 17 15.93 28.18 -3.92
N LYS A 18 16.92 28.78 -3.25
CA LYS A 18 18.33 28.81 -3.69
C LYS A 18 19.24 27.87 -2.89
N SER A 19 18.67 27.13 -1.94
CA SER A 19 19.41 26.28 -1.02
C SER A 19 19.31 24.83 -1.47
N ASP A 20 20.41 24.27 -1.96
CA ASP A 20 20.50 22.88 -2.39
C ASP A 20 20.09 21.88 -1.29
N PRO A 21 20.49 22.06 0.00
CA PRO A 21 20.00 21.21 1.08
C PRO A 21 18.47 21.16 1.18
N VAL A 22 17.80 22.29 0.94
CA VAL A 22 16.34 22.37 1.00
C VAL A 22 15.71 21.68 -0.21
N LEU A 23 16.31 21.83 -1.39
CA LEU A 23 15.85 21.14 -2.60
C LEU A 23 15.95 19.61 -2.46
N ILE A 24 17.04 19.11 -1.86
CA ILE A 24 17.22 17.68 -1.57
C ILE A 24 16.10 17.13 -0.69
N GLU A 25 15.72 17.86 0.36
CA GLU A 25 14.62 17.42 1.24
C GLU A 25 13.27 17.44 0.52
N ILE A 26 13.02 18.45 -0.33
CA ILE A 26 11.80 18.51 -1.15
C ILE A 26 11.75 17.32 -2.13
N GLU A 27 12.87 16.98 -2.78
CA GLU A 27 12.97 15.83 -3.67
C GLU A 27 12.71 14.50 -2.94
N LYS A 28 13.28 14.31 -1.74
CA LYS A 28 13.02 13.12 -0.93
C LYS A 28 11.53 12.95 -0.63
N ILE A 29 10.84 14.03 -0.25
CA ILE A 29 9.40 14.00 0.01
C ILE A 29 8.65 13.59 -1.26
N LEU A 30 8.91 14.25 -2.40
CA LEU A 30 8.23 13.97 -3.67
C LEU A 30 8.46 12.53 -4.16
N ASN A 31 9.68 12.01 -3.98
CA ASN A 31 10.01 10.64 -4.37
C ASN A 31 9.46 9.59 -3.39
N GLY A 32 9.31 9.92 -2.12
CA GLY A 32 8.65 9.06 -1.12
C GLY A 32 7.19 8.78 -1.47
N TYR A 33 6.47 9.76 -2.03
CA TYR A 33 5.08 9.57 -2.48
C TYR A 33 4.95 8.72 -3.74
N LYS A 34 5.99 8.59 -4.59
CA LYS A 34 5.92 7.74 -5.80
C LYS A 34 5.85 6.25 -5.45
N ASN A 35 6.25 5.86 -4.24
CA ASN A 35 6.29 4.47 -3.79
C ASN A 35 5.02 4.01 -3.05
N THR A 36 3.94 4.79 -3.03
CA THR A 36 2.63 4.33 -2.52
C THR A 36 1.83 3.56 -3.58
N ALA A 37 2.48 2.94 -4.56
CA ALA A 37 1.86 1.79 -5.18
C ALA A 37 1.68 0.78 -4.05
N GLU A 38 0.43 0.54 -3.63
CA GLU A 38 0.09 -0.38 -2.56
C GLU A 38 0.97 -1.63 -2.72
N LYS A 39 1.89 -1.86 -1.77
CA LYS A 39 2.73 -3.04 -1.79
C LYS A 39 1.74 -4.20 -1.79
N LYS A 40 1.65 -4.94 -2.90
CA LYS A 40 0.81 -6.13 -2.96
C LYS A 40 1.31 -7.06 -1.88
N LEU A 41 0.52 -7.22 -0.82
CA LEU A 41 0.84 -8.11 0.28
C LEU A 41 0.91 -9.52 -0.28
N SER A 42 2.06 -10.14 -0.12
CA SER A 42 2.27 -11.54 -0.45
C SER A 42 1.92 -12.38 0.77
N ILE A 43 1.43 -13.60 0.56
CA ILE A 43 1.22 -14.52 1.68
C ILE A 43 2.53 -14.81 2.44
N TYR A 44 3.68 -14.68 1.75
CA TYR A 44 4.99 -14.80 2.36
C TYR A 44 5.34 -13.66 3.32
N ASP A 45 4.70 -12.49 3.21
CA ASP A 45 4.89 -11.39 4.16
C ASP A 45 4.38 -11.75 5.57
N PHE A 46 3.59 -12.82 5.71
CA PHE A 46 3.01 -13.26 6.98
C PHE A 46 3.77 -14.43 7.64
N VAL A 47 4.78 -14.99 6.98
CA VAL A 47 5.57 -16.12 7.50
C VAL A 47 6.36 -15.67 8.74
N GLY A 48 6.16 -16.36 9.87
CA GLY A 48 6.80 -16.03 11.14
C GLY A 48 6.15 -14.88 11.92
N ILE A 49 5.17 -14.18 11.32
CA ILE A 49 4.33 -13.17 12.01
C ILE A 49 3.09 -13.85 12.59
N ILE A 50 2.43 -14.69 11.79
CA ILE A 50 1.21 -15.41 12.21
C ILE A 50 1.61 -16.63 13.03
N SER A 51 1.08 -16.72 14.25
CA SER A 51 1.24 -17.90 15.10
C SER A 51 0.39 -19.07 14.58
N ASN A 52 0.76 -20.29 14.99
CA ASN A 52 -0.02 -21.49 14.63
C ASN A 52 -1.48 -21.41 15.08
N ASN A 53 -1.76 -20.74 16.20
CA ASN A 53 -3.13 -20.59 16.70
C ASN A 53 -3.95 -19.69 15.77
N GLU A 54 -3.42 -18.52 15.41
CA GLU A 54 -4.07 -17.59 14.49
C GLU A 54 -4.27 -18.22 13.10
N ALA A 55 -3.29 -18.98 12.61
CA ALA A 55 -3.43 -19.72 11.36
C ALA A 55 -4.58 -20.75 11.41
N ASN A 56 -4.76 -21.42 12.55
CA ASN A 56 -5.86 -22.37 12.72
C ASN A 56 -7.22 -21.68 12.83
N GLU A 57 -7.31 -20.55 13.51
CA GLU A 57 -8.54 -19.75 13.54
C GLU A 57 -8.91 -19.24 12.15
N MET A 58 -7.92 -18.82 11.36
CA MET A 58 -8.12 -18.39 9.97
C MET A 58 -8.65 -19.53 9.11
N LYS A 59 -8.11 -20.75 9.24
CA LYS A 59 -8.63 -21.95 8.56
C LYS A 59 -10.06 -22.28 8.98
N ARG A 60 -10.37 -22.21 10.28
CA ARG A 60 -11.72 -22.45 10.81
C ARG A 60 -12.72 -21.46 10.22
N ALA A 61 -12.38 -20.17 10.25
CA ALA A 61 -13.23 -19.13 9.68
C ALA A 61 -13.51 -19.35 8.19
N ILE A 62 -12.50 -19.74 7.40
CA ILE A 62 -12.67 -20.08 5.97
C ILE A 62 -13.63 -21.26 5.81
N ALA A 63 -13.45 -22.34 6.57
CA ALA A 63 -14.30 -23.53 6.48
C ALA A 63 -15.75 -23.28 6.92
N GLU A 64 -15.97 -22.37 7.87
CA GLU A 64 -17.30 -22.02 8.38
C GLU A 64 -18.05 -21.04 7.47
N THR A 65 -17.33 -20.22 6.71
CA THR A 65 -17.93 -19.12 5.92
C THR A 65 -17.98 -19.37 4.43
N CYS A 66 -17.08 -20.20 3.90
CA CYS A 66 -17.07 -20.56 2.49
C CYS A 66 -17.91 -21.83 2.24
N GLU A 67 -18.63 -21.85 1.13
CA GLU A 67 -19.30 -23.05 0.65
C GLU A 67 -18.25 -24.12 0.29
N ASN A 68 -18.51 -25.36 0.69
CA ASN A 68 -17.72 -26.50 0.24
C ASN A 68 -18.23 -26.90 -1.15
N ILE A 69 -17.38 -26.74 -2.17
CA ILE A 69 -17.71 -27.20 -3.52
C ILE A 69 -17.58 -28.73 -3.54
N ASP A 70 -18.70 -29.44 -3.77
CA ASP A 70 -18.68 -30.88 -4.03
C ASP A 70 -18.32 -31.13 -5.51
N GLU A 71 -17.25 -31.89 -5.76
CA GLU A 71 -16.82 -32.25 -7.11
C GLU A 71 -17.89 -33.06 -7.88
N ASN A 72 -18.84 -33.67 -7.17
CA ASN A 72 -19.93 -34.44 -7.75
C ASN A 72 -21.15 -33.60 -8.14
N ASP A 73 -21.28 -32.37 -7.64
CA ASP A 73 -22.36 -31.45 -8.05
C ASP A 73 -22.19 -30.96 -9.50
N TRP A 74 -21.03 -31.20 -10.11
CA TRP A 74 -20.72 -30.85 -11.50
C TRP A 74 -20.76 -32.02 -12.49
N LYS A 75 -21.27 -33.19 -12.09
CA LYS A 75 -21.40 -34.39 -12.96
C LYS A 75 -22.83 -34.69 -13.38
#